data_AF-A0A252E600-F1
#
_entry.id   AF-A0A252E600-F1
#
_cell.length_a   1.000
_cell.length_b   1.000
_cell.length_c   1.000
_cell.angle_alpha   90.00
_cell.angle_beta   90.00
_cell.angle_gamma   90.00
#
_symmetry.space_group_name_H-M   'P 1'
#
loop_
_entity.id
_entity.type
_entity.pdbx_description
1 polymer ?
#
loop_
_entity_poly.entity_id
_entity_poly.type
_entity_poly.pdbx_seq_one_letter_code
_entity_poly.pdbx_strand_id
1 'polypeptide(L)'
;MRKRDEYGQFKQKSNEPREVRSIRLTNSTWEKLGEIAQTAGVTRADIIEAMFETNTSVQKFSKAEVKNLVEEILSDQEVTRTGKDRGSVKRGLEALLQKLPE
;
A
#
# COMPACT_ATOMS: atom_id res chain seq x y z
N MET A 1 7.38 -15.62 -9.38
CA MET A 1 7.58 -16.91 -8.70
C MET A 1 8.16 -16.65 -7.31
N ARG A 2 7.55 -17.15 -6.21
CA ARG A 2 8.11 -16.98 -4.85
C ARG A 2 9.46 -17.71 -4.78
N LYS A 3 10.53 -17.01 -4.40
CA LYS A 3 11.83 -17.64 -4.17
C LYS A 3 11.72 -18.59 -2.97
N ARG A 4 12.19 -19.82 -3.15
CA ARG A 4 12.34 -20.80 -2.07
C ARG A 4 13.74 -20.65 -1.46
N ASP A 5 13.88 -21.03 -0.20
CA ASP A 5 15.21 -21.18 0.41
C ASP A 5 15.86 -22.51 -0.01
N GLU A 6 17.07 -22.74 0.50
CA GLU A 6 17.86 -23.96 0.26
C GLU A 6 17.20 -25.24 0.81
N TYR A 7 16.23 -25.10 1.72
CA TYR A 7 15.43 -26.18 2.30
C TYR A 7 14.07 -26.35 1.58
N GLY A 8 13.83 -25.62 0.49
CA GLY A 8 12.60 -25.67 -0.27
C GLY A 8 11.42 -24.95 0.40
N GLN A 9 11.61 -24.27 1.52
CA GLN A 9 10.58 -23.48 2.20
C GLN A 9 10.40 -22.13 1.51
N PHE A 10 9.25 -21.49 1.71
CA PHE A 10 9.04 -20.14 1.19
C PHE A 10 9.92 -19.15 1.95
N LYS A 11 10.84 -18.49 1.23
CA LYS A 11 11.71 -17.49 1.84
C LYS A 11 10.85 -16.39 2.50
N GLN A 12 11.10 -16.13 3.78
CA GLN A 12 10.48 -15.00 4.48
C GLN A 12 10.83 -13.70 3.74
N LYS A 13 9.81 -12.87 3.53
CA LYS A 13 9.96 -11.60 2.80
C LYS A 13 10.51 -10.49 3.67
N SER A 14 10.35 -10.60 4.99
CA SER A 14 10.89 -9.69 6.00
C SER A 14 11.00 -10.47 7.32
N ASN A 15 11.94 -10.06 8.17
CA ASN A 15 12.07 -10.53 9.55
C ASN A 15 11.22 -9.69 10.52
N GLU A 16 10.64 -8.60 10.05
CA GLU A 16 9.82 -7.70 10.85
C GLU A 16 8.37 -8.19 10.93
N PRO A 17 7.74 -8.15 12.12
CA PRO A 17 6.32 -8.46 12.26
C PRO A 17 5.50 -7.43 11.49
N ARG A 18 4.55 -7.92 10.69
CA ARG A 18 3.62 -7.09 9.90
C ARG A 18 2.31 -6.91 10.66
N GLU A 19 1.80 -5.68 10.69
CA GLU A 19 0.53 -5.37 11.32
C GLU A 19 -0.64 -5.79 10.41
N VAL A 20 -0.52 -5.55 9.11
CA VAL A 20 -1.58 -5.85 8.15
C VAL A 20 -1.48 -7.28 7.63
N ARG A 21 -2.37 -8.15 8.11
CA ARG A 21 -2.46 -9.55 7.62
C ARG A 21 -3.12 -9.68 6.24
N SER A 22 -4.14 -8.88 5.94
CA SER A 22 -4.82 -8.91 4.65
C SER A 22 -5.60 -7.62 4.36
N ILE A 23 -5.69 -7.26 3.08
CA ILE A 23 -6.47 -6.14 2.56
C ILE A 23 -7.16 -6.55 1.27
N ARG A 24 -8.40 -6.09 1.05
CA ARG A 24 -9.10 -6.27 -0.23
C ARG A 24 -8.90 -5.03 -1.09
N LEU A 25 -8.36 -5.23 -2.29
CA LEU A 25 -8.10 -4.18 -3.27
C LEU A 25 -8.63 -4.63 -4.63
N THR A 26 -8.98 -3.66 -5.50
CA THR A 26 -9.29 -3.96 -6.90
C THR A 26 -8.01 -4.32 -7.65
N ASN A 27 -8.13 -5.07 -8.76
CA ASN A 27 -6.97 -5.46 -9.58
C ASN A 27 -6.13 -4.25 -10.00
N SER A 28 -6.77 -3.17 -10.46
CA SER A 28 -6.10 -1.94 -10.88
C SER A 28 -5.25 -1.32 -9.75
N THR A 29 -5.77 -1.30 -8.51
CA THR A 29 -5.06 -0.76 -7.36
C THR A 29 -3.91 -1.66 -6.94
N TRP A 30 -4.08 -2.99 -7.06
CA TRP A 30 -3.03 -3.95 -6.78
C TRP A 30 -1.86 -3.89 -7.78
N GLU A 31 -2.16 -3.61 -9.04
CA GLU A 31 -1.17 -3.42 -10.11
C GLU A 31 -0.35 -2.15 -9.90
N LYS A 32 -1.00 -1.01 -9.67
CA LYS A 32 -0.32 0.26 -9.35
C LYS A 32 0.58 0.18 -8.13
N LEU A 33 0.11 -0.47 -7.06
CA LEU A 33 0.96 -0.75 -5.89
C LEU A 33 2.22 -1.56 -6.26
N GLY A 34 2.12 -2.41 -7.28
CA GLY A 34 3.26 -3.14 -7.83
C GLY A 34 4.27 -2.26 -8.52
N GLU A 35 3.80 -1.33 -9.35
CA GLU A 35 4.65 -0.37 -10.06
C GLU A 35 5.38 0.56 -9.08
N ILE A 36 4.63 1.12 -8.12
CA ILE A 36 5.19 1.98 -7.06
C ILE A 36 6.22 1.20 -6.23
N ALA A 37 5.90 -0.04 -5.85
CA ALA A 37 6.82 -0.90 -5.11
C ALA A 37 8.11 -1.17 -5.90
N GLN A 38 7.99 -1.39 -7.21
CA GLN A 38 9.14 -1.63 -8.08
C GLN A 38 10.02 -0.38 -8.19
N THR A 39 9.44 0.80 -8.41
CA THR A 39 10.17 2.07 -8.48
C THR A 39 10.89 2.39 -7.18
N ALA A 40 10.24 2.15 -6.04
CA ALA A 40 10.82 2.40 -4.72
C ALA A 40 11.71 1.26 -4.20
N GLY A 41 11.86 0.15 -4.95
CA GLY A 41 12.65 -1.01 -4.52
C GLY A 41 12.12 -1.72 -3.26
N VAL A 42 10.84 -1.55 -2.95
CA VAL A 42 10.17 -2.16 -1.79
C VAL A 42 9.19 -3.25 -2.25
N THR A 43 8.58 -3.96 -1.30
CA THR A 43 7.50 -4.88 -1.63
C THR A 43 6.15 -4.18 -1.54
N ARG A 44 5.16 -4.62 -2.34
CA ARG A 44 3.76 -4.14 -2.26
C ARG A 44 3.22 -4.16 -0.83
N ALA A 45 3.64 -5.16 -0.05
CA ALA A 45 3.20 -5.31 1.33
C ALA A 45 3.82 -4.24 2.24
N ASP A 46 5.04 -3.76 1.96
CA ASP A 46 5.66 -2.67 2.73
C ASP A 46 4.93 -1.34 2.51
N ILE A 47 4.42 -1.11 1.28
CA ILE A 47 3.55 0.03 1.01
C ILE A 47 2.22 -0.10 1.76
N ILE A 48 1.66 -1.31 1.84
CA ILE A 48 0.42 -1.57 2.57
C ILE A 48 0.63 -1.35 4.08
N GLU A 49 1.75 -1.80 4.65
CA GLU A 49 2.08 -1.46 6.05
C GLU A 49 2.16 0.07 6.22
N ALA A 50 2.89 0.77 5.34
CA ALA A 50 3.02 2.23 5.41
C ALA A 50 1.69 2.98 5.26
N MET A 51 0.71 2.42 4.54
CA MET A 51 -0.64 2.98 4.43
C MET A 51 -1.48 2.80 5.69
N PHE A 52 -1.17 1.82 6.54
CA PHE A 52 -1.97 1.45 7.72
C PHE A 52 -1.28 1.73 9.05
N GLU A 53 0.04 1.94 9.05
CA GLU A 53 0.82 2.29 10.23
C GLU A 53 0.36 3.63 10.82
N THR A 54 -0.32 3.54 11.96
CA THR A 54 -0.71 4.69 12.79
C THR A 54 0.30 4.96 13.91
N ASN A 55 1.23 4.06 14.20
CA ASN A 55 2.29 4.25 15.20
C ASN A 55 3.51 3.33 14.98
N THR A 56 4.68 3.95 14.79
CA THR A 56 6.03 3.48 15.21
C THR A 56 7.01 2.90 14.16
N SER A 57 7.91 3.79 13.74
CA SER A 57 9.40 3.66 13.70
C SER A 57 10.19 3.06 12.53
N VAL A 58 9.59 2.69 11.40
CA VAL A 58 10.39 2.43 10.18
C VAL A 58 9.80 3.17 8.99
N GLN A 59 9.80 4.50 9.06
CA GLN A 59 9.39 5.32 7.93
C GLN A 59 10.44 5.22 6.81
N LYS A 60 10.24 4.29 5.88
CA LYS A 60 10.92 4.29 4.55
C LYS A 60 10.36 5.36 3.62
N PHE A 61 9.17 5.85 3.92
CA PHE A 61 8.53 6.96 3.23
C PHE A 61 8.23 8.03 4.25
N SER A 62 8.64 9.25 3.94
CA SER A 62 8.17 10.43 4.64
C SER A 62 6.67 10.57 4.47
N LYS A 63 6.02 11.12 5.48
CA LYS A 63 4.59 11.44 5.48
C LYS A 63 4.14 12.27 4.27
N ALA A 64 5.02 13.13 3.75
CA ALA A 64 4.78 13.92 2.54
C ALA A 64 4.73 13.05 1.28
N GLU A 65 5.59 12.03 1.18
CA GLU A 65 5.58 11.08 0.07
C GLU A 65 4.30 10.23 0.07
N VAL A 66 3.85 9.78 1.25
CA VAL A 66 2.59 9.05 1.39
C VAL A 66 1.40 9.93 0.97
N LYS A 67 1.39 11.20 1.38
CA LYS A 67 0.35 12.15 0.99
C LYS A 67 0.30 12.37 -0.53
N ASN A 68 1.46 12.62 -1.16
CA ASN A 68 1.56 12.83 -2.60
C ASN A 68 1.09 11.58 -3.38
N LEU A 69 1.46 10.38 -2.91
CA LEU A 69 1.04 9.12 -3.52
C LEU A 69 -0.48 8.93 -3.46
N VAL A 70 -1.10 9.26 -2.31
CA VAL A 70 -2.55 9.16 -2.13
C VAL A 70 -3.29 10.18 -3.00
N GLU A 71 -2.77 11.41 -3.09
CA GLU A 71 -3.32 12.46 -3.97
C GLU A 71 -3.21 12.08 -5.45
N GLU A 72 -2.08 11.49 -5.88
CA GLU A 72 -1.89 10.97 -7.24
C GLU A 72 -2.91 9.87 -7.57
N ILE A 73 -3.10 8.91 -6.65
CA ILE A 73 -4.09 7.82 -6.79
C ILE A 73 -5.52 8.34 -6.88
N LEU A 74 -5.86 9.40 -6.12
CA LEU A 74 -7.17 10.05 -6.15
C LEU A 74 -7.38 10.90 -7.42
N SER A 75 -6.32 11.44 -8.01
CA SER A 75 -6.38 12.24 -9.24
C SER A 75 -6.66 11.39 -10.49
N ASP A 76 -6.34 10.10 -10.44
CA ASP A 76 -6.50 9.22 -11.60
C ASP A 76 -7.98 8.89 -11.86
N GLN A 77 -8.45 9.28 -13.04
CA GLN A 77 -9.83 9.09 -13.48
C GLN A 77 -10.23 7.62 -13.61
N GLU A 78 -9.28 6.69 -13.72
CA GLU A 78 -9.58 5.25 -13.73
C GLU A 78 -9.98 4.72 -12.36
N VAL A 79 -9.46 5.32 -11.28
CA VAL A 79 -9.77 4.95 -9.89
C VAL A 79 -11.07 5.62 -9.44
N THR A 80 -11.37 6.82 -9.94
CA THR A 80 -12.53 7.62 -9.56
C THR A 80 -13.76 7.46 -10.46
N ARG A 81 -13.65 6.86 -11.65
CA ARG A 81 -14.84 6.57 -12.47
C ARG A 81 -15.67 5.43 -11.88
N THR A 82 -16.94 5.77 -11.64
CA THR A 82 -18.10 5.02 -11.14
C THR A 82 -18.05 3.50 -11.31
N GLY A 83 -17.75 2.80 -10.21
CA GLY A 83 -17.98 1.37 -10.02
C GLY A 83 -18.45 1.10 -8.58
N LYS A 84 -19.22 0.03 -8.37
CA LYS A 84 -19.93 -0.31 -7.12
C LYS A 84 -19.06 -0.22 -5.85
N ASP A 85 -17.78 -0.57 -5.97
CA ASP A 85 -16.83 -0.61 -4.85
C ASP A 85 -15.88 0.61 -4.78
N ARG A 86 -15.82 1.44 -5.84
CA ARG A 86 -14.85 2.55 -5.95
C ARG A 86 -15.16 3.74 -5.03
N GLY A 87 -16.44 3.95 -4.71
CA GLY A 87 -16.86 4.96 -3.72
C GLY A 87 -16.44 4.61 -2.29
N SER A 88 -16.29 3.32 -1.97
CA SER A 88 -15.78 2.89 -0.66
C SER A 88 -14.26 3.02 -0.58
N VAL A 89 -13.55 2.78 -1.69
CA VAL A 89 -12.10 3.00 -1.79
C VAL A 89 -11.75 4.48 -1.63
N LYS A 90 -12.48 5.37 -2.32
CA LYS A 90 -12.30 6.83 -2.18
C LYS A 90 -12.49 7.29 -0.74
N ARG A 91 -13.58 6.87 -0.09
CA ARG A 91 -13.85 7.21 1.32
C ARG A 91 -12.79 6.66 2.27
N GLY A 92 -12.26 5.47 2.01
CA GLY A 92 -11.18 4.88 2.80
C GLY A 92 -9.88 5.68 2.69
N LEU A 93 -9.52 6.10 1.47
CA LEU A 93 -8.33 6.93 1.21
C LEU A 93 -8.47 8.35 1.78
N GLU A 94 -9.65 8.97 1.67
CA GLU A 94 -9.95 10.27 2.28
C GLU A 94 -9.91 10.22 3.82
N ALA A 95 -10.45 9.15 4.42
CA ALA A 95 -10.38 8.94 5.87
C ALA A 95 -8.94 8.70 6.35
N LEU A 96 -8.09 8.09 5.51
CA LEU A 96 -6.66 7.94 5.77
C LEU A 96 -5.94 9.31 5.74
N LEU A 97 -6.22 10.14 4.74
CA LEU A 97 -5.73 11.52 4.66
C LEU A 97 -6.09 12.34 5.91
N GLN A 98 -7.31 12.21 6.42
CA GLN A 98 -7.76 12.93 7.63
C GLN A 98 -7.16 12.40 8.94
N LYS A 99 -6.74 11.14 8.98
CA LYS A 99 -6.15 10.51 10.18
C LYS A 99 -4.64 10.71 10.29
N LEU A 100 -3.99 11.19 9.23
CA LEU A 100 -2.61 11.62 9.31
C LEU A 100 -2.58 12.88 10.20
N PRO A 101 -1.84 12.90 11.33
CA PRO A 101 -1.65 14.12 12.11
C PRO A 101 -1.02 15.21 11.23
N GLU A 102 -0.99 16.49 11.63
CA GLU A 102 -0.19 17.50 10.92
C GLU A 102 1.32 17.20 11.02
#